data_AF-A0A7X9B0P3-F1
#
_entry.id   AF-A0A7X9B0P3-F1
#
_cell.length_a   1.000
_cell.length_b   1.000
_cell.length_c   1.000
_cell.angle_alpha   90.00
_cell.angle_beta   90.00
_cell.angle_gamma   90.00
#
_symmetry.space_group_name_H-M   'P 1'
#
loop_
_entity.id
_entity.type
_entity.pdbx_description
1 polymer ?
#
loop_
_entity_poly.entity_id
_entity_poly.type
_entity_poly.pdbx_seq_one_letter_code
_entity_poly.pdbx_strand_id
1 'polypeptide(L)'
;MNPDEFVLSMLVNNESGVLTRVSGLFARRGFNIDSLSVGVTQDPKLSRITISASGDDYIKNQILRQLEKLHDVKIVEIMPNNGTVLRELVLIKLNIAHKDRAGLMEAVAVFRAKVVDFTNDSVTLEITGERSKCDAFVEYLRPFGIAELCRTGLTAISRGSKTLKYK
;
A
#
# COMPACT_ATOMS: atom_id res chain seq x y z
N MET A 1 -7.48 -4.62 -9.58
CA MET A 1 -6.76 -5.77 -9.00
C MET A 1 -6.83 -6.88 -10.02
N ASN A 2 -5.73 -7.58 -10.22
CA ASN A 2 -5.73 -8.79 -11.05
C ASN A 2 -6.62 -9.86 -10.39
N PRO A 3 -7.18 -10.81 -11.17
CA PRO A 3 -8.05 -11.86 -10.63
C PRO A 3 -7.40 -12.66 -9.49
N ASP A 4 -6.07 -12.79 -9.54
CA ASP A 4 -5.28 -13.58 -8.60
C ASP A 4 -4.77 -12.76 -7.41
N GLU A 5 -5.06 -11.46 -7.35
CA GLU A 5 -4.59 -10.57 -6.28
C GLU A 5 -5.56 -10.54 -5.11
N PHE A 6 -5.05 -10.67 -3.89
CA PHE A 6 -5.81 -10.56 -2.66
C PHE A 6 -5.09 -9.72 -1.60
N VAL A 7 -5.86 -9.16 -0.67
CA VAL A 7 -5.35 -8.34 0.42
C VAL A 7 -5.57 -9.04 1.76
N LEU A 8 -4.52 -9.11 2.56
CA LEU A 8 -4.54 -9.56 3.94
C LEU A 8 -4.39 -8.36 4.87
N SER A 9 -5.17 -8.33 5.93
CA SER A 9 -4.95 -7.41 7.04
C SER A 9 -4.79 -8.19 8.32
N MET A 10 -3.77 -7.86 9.11
CA MET A 10 -3.49 -8.54 10.37
C MET A 10 -3.14 -7.55 11.46
N LEU A 11 -3.54 -7.88 12.69
CA LEU A 11 -3.02 -7.24 13.89
C LEU A 11 -1.92 -8.11 14.46
N VAL A 12 -0.80 -7.48 14.80
CA VAL A 12 0.37 -8.14 15.35
C VAL A 12 0.87 -7.39 16.58
N ASN A 13 1.65 -8.05 17.43
CA ASN A 13 2.40 -7.37 18.49
C ASN A 13 3.31 -6.29 17.88
N ASN A 14 3.34 -5.11 18.50
CA ASN A 14 4.27 -4.04 18.14
C ASN A 14 5.62 -4.25 18.85
N GLU A 15 6.33 -5.30 18.47
CA GLU A 15 7.60 -5.71 19.08
C GLU A 15 8.67 -5.95 18.01
N SER A 16 9.95 -5.91 18.45
CA SER A 16 11.07 -6.14 17.55
C SER A 16 11.03 -7.54 16.92
N GLY A 17 11.36 -7.60 15.62
CA GLY A 17 11.43 -8.83 14.83
C GLY A 17 10.09 -9.40 14.36
N VAL A 18 8.94 -8.84 14.77
CA VAL A 18 7.62 -9.30 14.31
C VAL A 18 7.48 -9.17 12.79
N LEU A 19 7.84 -8.00 12.24
CA LEU A 19 7.81 -7.77 10.79
C LEU A 19 8.71 -8.76 10.05
N THR A 20 9.92 -9.03 10.55
CA THR A 20 10.87 -9.99 9.97
C THR A 20 10.31 -11.41 9.96
N ARG A 21 9.59 -11.83 11.01
CA ARG A 21 8.96 -13.15 11.06
C ARG A 21 7.81 -13.28 10.08
N VAL A 22 6.99 -12.24 9.95
CA VAL A 22 5.89 -12.17 8.97
C VAL A 22 6.45 -12.19 7.55
N SER A 23 7.35 -11.27 7.18
CA SER A 23 7.91 -11.20 5.82
C SER A 23 8.76 -12.44 5.48
N GLY A 24 9.52 -12.96 6.44
CA GLY A 24 10.30 -14.19 6.29
C GLY A 24 9.44 -15.44 6.08
N LEU A 25 8.16 -15.43 6.45
CA LEU A 25 7.21 -16.50 6.11
C LEU A 25 6.91 -16.54 4.61
N PHE A 26 6.69 -15.38 3.99
CA PHE A 26 6.47 -15.27 2.55
C PHE A 26 7.71 -15.71 1.77
N ALA A 27 8.89 -15.21 2.16
CA ALA A 27 10.15 -15.55 1.50
C ALA A 27 10.45 -17.06 1.56
N ARG A 28 10.34 -17.70 2.73
CA ARG A 28 10.63 -19.14 2.89
C ARG A 28 9.67 -20.06 2.12
N ARG A 29 8.46 -19.59 1.86
CA ARG A 29 7.43 -20.36 1.15
C ARG A 29 7.36 -20.04 -0.34
N GLY A 30 8.14 -19.07 -0.82
CA GLY A 30 8.10 -18.61 -2.20
C GLY A 30 6.81 -17.87 -2.57
N PHE A 31 6.18 -17.20 -1.60
CA PHE A 31 5.01 -16.38 -1.85
C PHE A 31 5.43 -14.96 -2.26
N ASN A 32 4.80 -14.43 -3.31
CA ASN A 32 5.06 -13.06 -3.76
C ASN A 32 4.31 -12.05 -2.90
N ILE A 33 5.00 -10.97 -2.52
CA ILE A 33 4.41 -9.79 -1.89
C ILE A 33 4.41 -8.68 -2.94
N ASP A 34 3.23 -8.23 -3.35
CA ASP A 34 3.06 -7.12 -4.28
C ASP A 34 3.16 -5.77 -3.55
N SER A 35 2.66 -5.71 -2.32
CA SER A 35 2.91 -4.57 -1.43
C SER A 35 2.77 -4.96 0.04
N LEU A 36 3.49 -4.26 0.91
CA LEU A 36 3.40 -4.39 2.36
C LEU A 36 3.41 -3.00 2.99
N SER A 37 2.45 -2.74 3.88
CA SER A 37 2.45 -1.57 4.75
C SER A 37 2.29 -1.99 6.20
N VAL A 38 2.91 -1.24 7.12
CA VAL A 38 2.82 -1.46 8.56
C VAL A 38 2.70 -0.13 9.28
N GLY A 39 1.84 -0.09 10.29
CA GLY A 39 1.69 1.07 11.17
C GLY A 39 1.17 0.67 12.54
N VAL A 40 1.55 1.43 13.56
CA VAL A 40 0.99 1.29 14.92
C VAL A 40 -0.49 1.64 14.89
N THR A 41 -1.30 0.91 15.64
CA THR A 41 -2.74 1.16 15.73
C THR A 41 -3.06 2.20 16.81
N GLN A 42 -4.35 2.41 17.10
CA GLN A 42 -4.78 3.18 18.26
C GLN A 42 -4.34 2.55 19.60
N ASP A 43 -4.05 1.25 19.62
CA ASP A 43 -3.35 0.60 20.73
C ASP A 43 -1.84 0.56 20.39
N PRO A 44 -0.97 1.26 21.14
CA PRO A 44 0.48 1.28 20.91
C PRO A 44 1.15 -0.10 20.99
N LYS A 45 0.52 -1.08 21.63
CA LYS A 45 1.02 -2.47 21.72
C LYS A 45 0.76 -3.28 20.46
N LEU A 46 -0.07 -2.78 19.55
CA LEU A 46 -0.47 -3.47 18.34
C LEU A 46 -0.10 -2.66 17.10
N SER A 47 0.43 -3.38 16.11
CA SER A 47 0.62 -2.87 14.76
C SER A 47 -0.35 -3.55 13.81
N ARG A 48 -0.83 -2.82 12.80
CA ARG A 48 -1.55 -3.40 11.68
C ARG A 48 -0.60 -3.56 10.51
N ILE A 49 -0.52 -4.77 9.97
CA ILE A 49 0.16 -5.06 8.72
C ILE A 49 -0.91 -5.29 7.64
N THR A 50 -0.74 -4.63 6.49
CA THR A 50 -1.54 -4.89 5.29
C THR A 50 -0.61 -5.43 4.21
N ILE A 51 -0.95 -6.59 3.64
CA ILE A 51 -0.18 -7.21 2.57
C ILE A 51 -1.10 -7.41 1.38
N SER A 52 -0.68 -6.98 0.20
CA SER A 52 -1.27 -7.43 -1.07
C SER A 52 -0.31 -8.44 -1.70
N ALA A 53 -0.88 -9.56 -2.13
CA ALA A 53 -0.16 -10.71 -2.66
C ALA A 53 -0.98 -11.34 -3.78
N SER A 54 -0.31 -12.11 -4.63
CA SER A 54 -0.92 -12.77 -5.78
C SER A 54 -0.77 -14.28 -5.68
N GLY A 55 -1.82 -15.02 -6.02
CA GLY A 55 -1.84 -16.48 -6.01
C GLY A 55 -3.25 -17.05 -6.08
N ASP A 56 -3.33 -18.35 -6.37
CA ASP A 56 -4.61 -19.07 -6.38
C ASP A 56 -5.20 -19.23 -4.97
N ASP A 57 -6.44 -19.75 -4.89
CA ASP A 57 -7.10 -19.97 -3.61
C ASP A 57 -6.34 -20.96 -2.71
N TYR A 58 -5.54 -21.87 -3.28
CA TYR A 58 -4.71 -22.78 -2.50
C TYR A 58 -3.60 -22.01 -1.77
N ILE A 59 -2.82 -21.20 -2.49
CA ILE A 59 -1.74 -20.36 -1.97
C ILE A 59 -2.30 -19.39 -0.93
N LYS A 60 -3.41 -18.71 -1.24
CA LYS A 60 -4.09 -17.78 -0.35
C LYS A 60 -4.49 -18.42 0.99
N ASN A 61 -5.14 -19.59 0.95
CA ASN A 61 -5.51 -20.32 2.16
C ASN A 61 -4.28 -20.83 2.92
N GLN A 62 -3.22 -21.22 2.21
CA GLN A 62 -1.97 -21.64 2.82
C GLN A 62 -1.30 -20.46 3.55
N ILE A 63 -1.23 -19.28 2.95
CA ILE A 63 -0.69 -18.07 3.58
C ILE A 63 -1.46 -17.77 4.88
N LEU A 64 -2.80 -17.74 4.82
CA LEU A 64 -3.64 -17.46 5.97
C LEU A 64 -3.33 -18.42 7.14
N ARG A 65 -3.37 -19.73 6.88
CA ARG A 65 -3.10 -20.77 7.89
C ARG A 65 -1.68 -20.72 8.47
N GLN A 66 -0.71 -20.23 7.71
CA GLN A 66 0.67 -20.13 8.15
C GLN A 66 0.89 -18.87 9.01
N LEU A 67 0.23 -17.76 8.67
CA LEU A 67 0.25 -16.54 9.46
C LEU A 67 -0.46 -16.74 10.81
N GLU A 68 -1.59 -17.45 10.85
CA GLU A 68 -2.31 -17.78 12.09
C GLU A 68 -1.48 -18.58 13.10
N LYS A 69 -0.45 -19.30 12.64
CA LYS A 69 0.46 -20.07 13.52
C LYS A 69 1.55 -19.22 14.16
N LEU A 70 1.76 -17.99 13.70
CA LEU A 70 2.74 -17.08 14.28
C LEU A 70 2.19 -16.52 15.58
N HIS A 71 2.91 -16.74 16.69
CA HIS A 71 2.53 -16.24 18.02
C HIS A 71 2.27 -14.73 18.07
N ASP A 72 3.00 -13.96 17.27
CA ASP A 72 2.86 -12.50 17.22
C ASP A 72 1.61 -12.04 16.46
N VAL A 73 1.05 -12.89 15.60
CA VAL A 73 -0.15 -12.58 14.83
C VAL A 73 -1.36 -12.85 15.72
N LYS A 74 -2.05 -11.76 16.06
CA LYS A 74 -3.22 -11.79 16.95
C LYS A 74 -4.49 -12.15 16.21
N ILE A 75 -4.64 -11.59 15.01
CA ILE A 75 -5.71 -11.89 14.08
C ILE A 75 -5.24 -11.57 12.67
N VAL A 76 -5.64 -12.37 11.70
CA VAL A 76 -5.43 -12.13 10.27
C VAL A 76 -6.73 -12.41 9.53
N GLU A 77 -7.09 -11.51 8.61
CA GLU A 77 -8.26 -11.67 7.75
C GLU A 77 -7.92 -11.36 6.30
N ILE A 78 -8.58 -12.07 5.39
CA ILE A 78 -8.63 -11.69 3.98
C ILE A 78 -9.67 -10.58 3.83
N MET A 79 -9.26 -9.48 3.22
CA MET A 79 -10.09 -8.30 3.03
C MET A 79 -10.91 -8.44 1.73
N PRO A 80 -12.26 -8.40 1.79
CA PRO A 80 -13.07 -8.50 0.58
C PRO A 80 -13.00 -7.21 -0.25
N ASN A 81 -12.85 -7.34 -1.57
CA ASN A 81 -12.72 -6.20 -2.49
C ASN A 81 -13.89 -5.21 -2.37
N ASN A 82 -15.13 -5.71 -2.36
CA ASN A 82 -16.34 -4.86 -2.32
C ASN A 82 -16.68 -4.34 -0.90
N GLY A 83 -15.96 -4.79 0.13
CA GLY A 83 -16.22 -4.47 1.53
C GLY A 83 -15.07 -3.73 2.22
N THR A 84 -14.07 -3.29 1.46
CA THR A 84 -12.84 -2.70 2.00
C THR A 84 -12.58 -1.34 1.38
N VAL A 85 -12.09 -0.40 2.20
CA VAL A 85 -11.46 0.83 1.73
C VAL A 85 -9.96 0.54 1.58
N LEU A 86 -9.45 0.62 0.36
CA LEU A 86 -8.05 0.45 0.04
C LEU A 86 -7.47 1.79 -0.42
N ARG A 87 -6.35 2.21 0.16
CA ARG A 87 -5.66 3.44 -0.23
C ARG A 87 -4.15 3.24 -0.19
N GLU A 88 -3.44 4.02 -0.97
CA GLU A 88 -2.00 4.23 -0.83
C GLU A 88 -1.68 5.71 -1.04
N LEU A 89 -0.51 6.12 -0.56
CA LEU A 89 0.09 7.42 -0.85
C LEU A 89 1.31 7.21 -1.74
N VAL A 90 1.47 8.11 -2.72
CA VAL A 90 2.60 8.11 -3.65
C VAL A 90 3.22 9.51 -3.68
N LEU A 91 4.53 9.56 -3.52
CA LEU A 91 5.36 10.74 -3.76
C LEU A 91 6.08 10.56 -5.10
N ILE A 92 6.02 11.60 -5.94
CA ILE A 92 6.55 11.59 -7.29
C ILE A 92 7.40 12.84 -7.48
N LYS A 93 8.69 12.69 -7.72
CA LYS A 93 9.59 13.79 -8.06
C LYS A 93 9.80 13.83 -9.57
N LEU A 94 9.67 15.00 -10.16
CA LEU A 94 9.89 15.25 -11.58
C LEU A 94 11.04 16.26 -11.71
N ASN A 95 11.95 16.00 -12.65
CA ASN A 95 12.92 17.01 -13.10
C ASN A 95 12.33 17.70 -14.32
N ILE A 96 11.83 18.92 -14.16
CA ILE A 96 11.00 19.58 -15.17
C ILE A 96 11.41 21.02 -15.39
N ALA A 97 11.69 21.34 -16.65
CA ALA A 97 12.01 22.68 -17.10
C ALA A 97 10.81 23.63 -16.93
N HIS A 98 11.10 24.91 -16.73
CA HIS A 98 10.07 25.92 -16.43
C HIS A 98 8.92 25.98 -17.45
N LYS A 99 9.22 25.75 -18.72
CA LYS A 99 8.25 25.79 -19.84
C LYS A 99 7.17 24.70 -19.79
N ASP A 100 7.48 23.54 -19.21
CA ASP A 100 6.59 22.37 -19.22
C ASP A 100 5.70 22.30 -17.96
N ARG A 101 5.89 23.24 -17.02
CA ARG A 101 5.21 23.26 -15.71
C ARG A 101 3.73 23.63 -15.77
N ALA A 102 3.32 24.44 -16.74
CA ALA A 102 1.92 24.86 -16.85
C ALA A 102 0.99 23.66 -17.12
N GLY A 103 1.37 22.80 -18.08
CA GLY A 103 0.62 21.57 -18.38
C GLY A 103 0.65 20.55 -17.23
N LEU A 104 1.76 20.48 -16.48
CA LEU A 104 1.85 19.66 -15.28
C LEU A 104 0.81 20.07 -14.22
N MET A 105 0.65 21.38 -13.98
CA MET A 105 -0.26 21.87 -12.94
C MET A 105 -1.73 21.58 -13.24
N GLU A 106 -2.12 21.55 -14.52
CA GLU A 106 -3.45 21.13 -14.93
C GLU A 106 -3.70 19.65 -14.56
N ALA A 107 -2.74 18.77 -14.86
CA ALA A 107 -2.84 17.36 -14.50
C ALA A 107 -2.89 17.15 -12.98
N VAL A 108 -2.09 17.89 -12.22
CA VAL A 108 -2.13 17.88 -10.74
C VAL A 108 -3.54 18.22 -10.23
N ALA A 109 -4.18 19.23 -10.81
CA ALA A 109 -5.54 19.62 -10.43
C ALA A 109 -6.58 18.54 -10.78
N VAL A 110 -6.52 17.97 -11.98
CA VAL A 110 -7.45 16.91 -12.44
C VAL A 110 -7.37 15.67 -11.55
N PHE A 111 -6.16 15.21 -11.25
CA PHE A 111 -5.95 14.04 -10.39
C PHE A 111 -6.15 14.34 -8.89
N ARG A 112 -6.38 15.61 -8.53
CA ARG A 112 -6.43 16.08 -7.14
C ARG A 112 -5.17 15.68 -6.37
N ALA A 113 -4.03 15.76 -7.05
CA ALA A 113 -2.72 15.64 -6.43
C ALA A 113 -2.34 16.98 -5.79
N LYS A 114 -1.29 16.99 -4.97
CA LYS A 114 -0.75 18.20 -4.35
C LYS A 114 0.70 18.38 -4.76
N VAL A 115 1.11 19.63 -4.93
CA VAL A 115 2.53 19.98 -4.98
C VAL A 115 3.02 20.10 -3.54
N VAL A 116 4.01 19.30 -3.17
CA VAL A 116 4.57 19.30 -1.80
C VAL A 116 5.97 19.91 -1.74
N ASP A 117 6.65 20.01 -2.88
CA ASP A 117 7.91 20.75 -3.04
C ASP A 117 8.01 21.29 -4.47
N PHE A 118 8.56 22.50 -4.62
CA PHE A 118 8.64 23.20 -5.89
C PHE A 118 9.90 24.06 -5.93
N THR A 119 10.85 23.69 -6.80
CA THR A 119 12.12 24.37 -6.99
C THR A 119 12.26 24.85 -8.44
N ASN A 120 13.39 25.45 -8.82
CA ASN A 120 13.63 25.88 -10.20
C ASN A 120 13.80 24.72 -11.19
N ASP A 121 14.25 23.55 -10.69
CA ASP A 121 14.63 22.41 -11.54
C ASP A 121 13.79 21.16 -11.26
N SER A 122 13.06 21.12 -10.14
CA SER A 122 12.24 19.98 -9.74
C SER A 122 10.88 20.36 -9.17
N VAL A 123 9.96 19.41 -9.24
CA VAL A 123 8.66 19.46 -8.57
C VAL A 123 8.41 18.12 -7.91
N THR A 124 8.01 18.11 -6.63
CA THR A 124 7.55 16.91 -5.94
C THR A 124 6.05 16.97 -5.73
N LEU A 125 5.37 15.90 -6.12
CA LEU A 125 3.93 15.75 -6.08
C LEU A 125 3.54 14.65 -5.09
N GLU A 126 2.45 14.86 -4.37
CA GLU A 126 1.77 13.87 -3.54
C GLU A 126 0.43 13.51 -4.16
N ILE A 127 0.15 12.21 -4.29
CA ILE A 127 -1.19 11.71 -4.59
C ILE A 127 -1.58 10.63 -3.57
N THR A 128 -2.85 10.61 -3.20
CA THR A 128 -3.45 9.55 -2.40
C THR A 128 -4.71 9.05 -3.08
N GLY A 129 -4.93 7.74 -3.07
CA GLY A 129 -6.09 7.15 -3.73
C GLY A 129 -6.06 5.64 -3.78
N GLU A 130 -6.95 5.09 -4.60
CA GLU A 130 -6.90 3.68 -5.00
C GLU A 130 -5.69 3.44 -5.88
N ARG A 131 -5.20 2.19 -5.90
CA ARG A 131 -4.04 1.82 -6.71
C ARG A 131 -4.19 2.21 -8.17
N SER A 132 -5.36 1.95 -8.77
CA SER A 132 -5.66 2.33 -10.16
C SER A 132 -5.55 3.83 -10.43
N LYS A 133 -5.97 4.67 -9.48
CA LYS A 133 -5.83 6.13 -9.59
C LYS A 133 -4.36 6.55 -9.53
N CYS A 134 -3.62 5.99 -8.59
CA CYS A 134 -2.20 6.31 -8.41
C CYS A 134 -1.38 5.83 -9.61
N ASP A 135 -1.64 4.63 -10.11
CA ASP A 135 -1.01 4.08 -11.31
C ASP A 135 -1.29 4.95 -12.53
N ALA A 136 -2.56 5.32 -12.77
CA ALA A 136 -2.91 6.19 -13.88
C ALA A 136 -2.19 7.56 -13.82
N PHE A 137 -2.00 8.12 -12.63
CA PHE A 137 -1.26 9.37 -12.46
C PHE A 137 0.24 9.19 -12.74
N VAL A 138 0.85 8.12 -12.22
CA VAL A 138 2.26 7.79 -12.49
C VAL A 138 2.48 7.57 -13.98
N GLU A 139 1.61 6.82 -14.66
CA GLU A 139 1.68 6.60 -16.10
C GLU A 139 1.55 7.90 -16.90
N TYR A 140 0.60 8.76 -16.53
CA TYR A 140 0.45 10.08 -17.14
C TYR A 140 1.70 10.95 -16.98
N LEU A 141 2.40 10.84 -15.84
CA LEU A 141 3.58 11.63 -15.55
C LEU A 141 4.87 11.09 -16.20
N ARG A 142 4.89 9.85 -16.71
CA ARG A 142 6.08 9.26 -17.34
C ARG A 142 6.73 10.15 -18.42
N PRO A 143 5.98 10.80 -19.34
CA PRO A 143 6.57 11.67 -20.36
C PRO A 143 7.25 12.93 -19.81
N PHE A 144 6.90 13.36 -18.60
CA PHE A 144 7.51 14.52 -17.94
C PHE A 144 8.86 14.20 -17.27
N GLY A 145 9.29 12.93 -17.27
CA GLY A 145 10.54 12.51 -16.66
C GLY A 145 10.44 12.37 -15.14
N ILE A 146 9.90 11.24 -14.68
CA ILE A 146 9.91 10.89 -13.26
C ILE A 146 11.35 10.63 -12.81
N ALA A 147 11.84 11.49 -11.92
CA ALA A 147 13.16 11.39 -11.32
C ALA A 147 13.18 10.43 -10.12
N GLU A 148 12.10 10.41 -9.34
CA GLU A 148 11.98 9.56 -8.15
C GLU A 148 10.51 9.20 -7.88
N LEU A 149 10.27 7.97 -7.41
CA LEU A 149 8.94 7.47 -7.08
C LEU A 149 9.00 6.70 -5.76
N CYS A 150 8.15 7.07 -4.80
CA CYS A 150 8.01 6.36 -3.52
C CYS A 150 6.54 6.06 -3.26
N ARG A 151 6.22 4.81 -2.92
CA ARG A 151 4.84 4.33 -2.63
C ARG A 151 4.81 3.73 -1.24
N THR A 152 3.75 4.00 -0.48
CA THR A 152 3.57 3.44 0.87
C THR A 152 3.15 1.96 0.88
N GLY A 153 2.72 1.43 -0.27
CA GLY A 153 1.93 0.20 -0.32
C GLY A 153 0.48 0.43 0.12
N LEU A 154 -0.36 -0.60 -0.07
CA LEU A 154 -1.79 -0.52 0.27
C LEU A 154 -1.99 -0.53 1.79
N THR A 155 -2.86 0.34 2.28
CA THR A 155 -3.52 0.23 3.58
C THR A 155 -5.00 -0.12 3.40
N ALA A 156 -5.54 -0.89 4.34
CA ALA A 156 -6.87 -1.48 4.23
C ALA A 156 -7.67 -1.34 5.54
N ILE A 157 -8.93 -0.94 5.42
CA ILE A 157 -9.92 -0.96 6.52
C ILE A 157 -11.27 -1.42 5.96
N SER A 158 -11.97 -2.30 6.68
CA SER A 158 -13.33 -2.71 6.30
C SER A 158 -14.31 -1.53 6.29
N ARG A 159 -15.25 -1.55 5.36
CA ARG A 159 -16.35 -0.59 5.30
C ARG A 159 -17.40 -0.90 6.39
N GLY A 160 -18.11 0.14 6.81
CA GLY A 160 -19.18 0.01 7.82
C GLY A 160 -18.63 -0.22 9.23
N SER A 161 -19.40 -0.92 10.06
CA SER A 161 -19.09 -1.17 11.48
C SER A 161 -18.14 -2.36 11.71
N LYS A 162 -17.82 -3.13 10.66
CA LYS A 162 -16.89 -4.25 10.78
C LYS A 162 -15.50 -3.71 11.14
N THR A 163 -14.91 -4.29 12.17
CA THR A 163 -13.58 -3.93 12.66
C THR A 163 -12.76 -5.20 12.83
N LEU A 164 -11.49 -5.15 12.43
CA LEU A 164 -10.54 -6.20 12.74
C LEU A 164 -10.19 -6.06 14.23
N LYS A 165 -10.73 -6.95 15.07
CA LYS A 165 -10.57 -6.90 16.53
C LYS A 165 -9.94 -8.20 17.03
N TYR A 166 -8.92 -8.03 17.86
CA TYR A 166 -8.40 -9.09 18.73
C TYR A 166 -9.03 -8.91 20.12
N LYS A 167 -9.38 -10.03 20.78
CA LYS A 167 -10.06 -10.03 22.09
C LYS A 167 -9.16 -9.50 23.20
#